data_AF-A0A1E1WRW8-F1
#
_entry.id   AF-A0A1E1WRW8-F1
#
_cell.length_a   1.000
_cell.length_b   1.000
_cell.length_c   1.000
_cell.angle_alpha   90.00
_cell.angle_beta   90.00
_cell.angle_gamma   90.00
#
_symmetry.space_group_name_H-M   'P 1'
#
loop_
_entity.id
_entity.type
_entity.pdbx_description
1 polymer ?
#
loop_
_entity_poly.entity_id
_entity_poly.type
_entity_poly.pdbx_seq_one_letter_code
_entity_poly.pdbx_strand_id
1 'polypeptide(L)'
;SVLKENINFTTFTLHMGVGILLVGVQTYLQLRYMFRDMSKLRHSVPAHLIELRQELAVWRRAAASLSSYSRDEDVVRRALEKKVERLNTALVKREAGRASKADPKFCSTLAQMKEKYRIRDKQLLMKSVISVSFVVIVFFLHAFPQMQSLSLGWTALLGALLLLVLSETEDLEPILARVEWATLLFFAALFVLMEALSKLGLISWIGNMTESIILQVNEEYQLAVAIMLILWVSGIASAFVDNIPLTTMMVRVTARLAEPAGLGLPLAPLA
;
A
#
# COMPACT_ATOMS: atom_id res chain seq x y z
N SER A 1 -20.90 -15.18 24.78
CA SER A 1 -21.18 -14.12 23.80
C SER A 1 -20.14 -13.03 23.98
N VAL A 2 -19.43 -12.66 22.91
CA VAL A 2 -18.26 -11.76 22.90
C VAL A 2 -18.52 -10.39 23.59
N LEU A 3 -19.78 -9.99 23.71
CA LEU A 3 -20.24 -8.81 24.45
C LEU A 3 -20.08 -8.90 25.99
N LYS A 4 -19.91 -10.10 26.57
CA LYS A 4 -19.71 -10.28 28.02
C LYS A 4 -18.24 -10.17 28.48
N GLU A 5 -17.28 -10.14 27.55
CA GLU A 5 -15.84 -10.17 27.83
C GLU A 5 -15.17 -8.78 27.79
N ASN A 6 -15.92 -7.67 27.81
CA ASN A 6 -15.36 -6.30 27.78
C ASN A 6 -14.49 -5.96 26.55
N ILE A 7 -14.57 -6.78 25.49
CA ILE A 7 -13.97 -6.50 24.18
C ILE A 7 -14.89 -5.53 23.43
N ASN A 8 -14.83 -4.25 23.79
CA ASN A 8 -15.54 -3.18 23.10
C ASN A 8 -14.59 -2.45 22.14
N PHE A 9 -15.11 -1.89 21.03
CA PHE A 9 -14.33 -1.10 20.08
C PHE A 9 -13.55 0.02 20.78
N THR A 10 -14.12 0.59 21.84
CA THR A 10 -13.46 1.58 22.71
C THR A 10 -12.23 1.03 23.42
N THR A 11 -12.31 -0.17 24.01
CA THR A 11 -11.18 -0.81 24.71
C THR A 11 -10.07 -1.15 23.72
N PHE A 12 -10.42 -1.70 22.55
CA PHE A 12 -9.48 -1.98 21.46
C PHE A 12 -8.83 -0.70 20.94
N THR A 13 -9.61 0.34 20.65
CA THR A 13 -9.11 1.63 20.14
C THR A 13 -8.23 2.33 21.17
N LEU A 14 -8.51 2.19 22.47
CA LEU A 14 -7.70 2.77 23.52
C LEU A 14 -6.34 2.06 23.64
N HIS A 15 -6.31 0.72 23.59
CA HIS A 15 -5.04 -0.03 23.61
C HIS A 15 -4.23 0.12 22.32
N MET A 16 -4.87 0.02 21.15
CA MET A 16 -4.20 0.18 19.86
C MET A 16 -3.84 1.63 19.55
N GLY A 17 -4.60 2.60 20.07
CA GLY A 17 -4.42 4.03 19.83
C GLY A 17 -3.06 4.54 20.29
N VAL A 18 -2.54 4.03 21.41
CA VAL A 18 -1.18 4.36 21.88
C VAL A 18 -0.13 3.90 20.87
N GLY A 19 -0.28 2.69 20.33
CA GLY A 19 0.60 2.17 19.27
C GLY A 19 0.51 2.98 17.98
N ILE A 20 -0.71 3.34 17.56
CA ILE A 20 -0.94 4.16 16.35
C ILE A 20 -0.30 5.54 16.52
N LEU A 21 -0.40 6.17 17.69
CA LEU A 21 0.24 7.45 17.96
C LEU A 21 1.77 7.36 17.91
N LEU A 22 2.35 6.30 18.47
CA LEU A 22 3.80 6.06 18.41
C LEU A 22 4.27 5.88 16.97
N VAL A 23 3.58 5.04 16.18
CA VAL A 23 3.89 4.84 14.76
C VAL A 23 3.69 6.13 13.98
N GLY A 24 2.63 6.89 14.27
CA GLY A 24 2.35 8.18 13.66
C GLY A 24 3.48 9.19 13.92
N VAL A 25 3.95 9.31 15.16
CA VAL A 25 5.08 10.17 15.53
C VAL A 25 6.37 9.71 14.86
N GLN A 26 6.67 8.41 14.88
CA GLN A 26 7.85 7.84 14.24
C GLN A 26 7.83 8.08 12.71
N THR A 27 6.69 7.86 12.08
CA THR A 27 6.48 8.10 10.64
C THR A 27 6.60 9.59 10.34
N TYR A 28 6.02 10.47 11.16
CA TYR A 28 6.16 11.91 11.02
C TYR A 28 7.62 12.36 11.13
N LEU A 29 8.37 11.86 12.11
CA LEU A 29 9.79 12.16 12.27
C LEU A 29 10.61 11.61 11.10
N GLN A 30 10.29 10.42 10.60
CA GLN A 30 10.93 9.82 9.44
C GLN A 30 10.67 10.62 8.17
N LEU A 31 9.43 11.03 7.91
CA LEU A 31 9.08 11.96 6.83
C LEU A 31 9.82 13.29 7.04
N ARG A 32 9.78 13.87 8.24
CA ARG A 32 10.43 15.15 8.50
C ARG A 32 11.93 15.08 8.32
N TYR A 33 12.56 13.95 8.62
CA TYR A 33 13.99 13.70 8.42
C TYR A 33 14.30 13.48 6.93
N MET A 34 13.54 12.61 6.25
CA MET A 34 13.72 12.30 4.83
C MET A 34 13.48 13.54 3.94
N PHE A 35 12.46 14.32 4.25
CA PHE A 35 12.10 15.56 3.56
C PHE A 35 12.73 16.82 4.20
N ARG A 36 13.60 16.67 5.21
CA ARG A 36 14.36 17.79 5.80
C ARG A 36 15.22 18.48 4.74
N ASP A 37 15.70 17.69 3.79
CA ASP A 37 16.58 18.13 2.73
C ASP A 37 15.85 18.05 1.39
N MET A 38 14.99 19.05 1.13
CA MET A 38 14.29 19.23 -0.15
C MET A 38 15.27 19.27 -1.34
N SER A 39 16.56 19.57 -1.08
CA SER A 39 17.62 19.55 -2.09
C SER A 39 17.96 18.15 -2.60
N LYS A 40 17.75 17.09 -1.81
CA LYS A 40 17.95 15.68 -2.21
C LYS A 40 16.82 15.11 -3.07
N LEU A 41 15.60 15.64 -2.94
CA LEU A 41 14.47 15.31 -3.82
C LEU A 41 14.50 16.06 -5.15
N ARG A 42 15.24 17.15 -5.21
CA ARG A 42 15.54 17.84 -6.46
C ARG A 42 16.51 16.94 -7.23
N HIS A 43 16.17 16.51 -8.44
CA HIS A 43 17.11 15.81 -9.32
C HIS A 43 18.42 16.62 -9.36
N SER A 44 19.42 16.15 -8.62
CA SER A 44 20.61 16.94 -8.28
C SER A 44 21.51 17.17 -9.50
N VAL A 45 21.25 16.44 -10.58
CA VAL A 45 21.88 16.65 -11.88
C VAL A 45 20.78 16.71 -12.95
N PRO A 46 20.53 17.86 -13.57
CA PRO A 46 19.56 17.95 -14.66
C PRO A 46 19.98 17.05 -15.84
N ALA A 47 19.02 16.39 -16.48
CA ALA A 47 19.26 15.34 -17.50
C ALA A 47 20.28 15.73 -18.60
N HIS A 48 20.28 16.97 -19.07
CA HIS A 48 21.22 17.43 -20.09
C HIS A 48 22.69 17.51 -19.61
N LEU A 49 22.94 17.61 -18.29
CA LEU A 49 24.31 17.46 -17.75
C LEU A 49 24.72 15.99 -17.68
N ILE A 50 23.77 15.08 -17.48
CA ILE A 50 24.02 13.63 -17.54
C ILE A 50 24.33 13.24 -18.99
N GLU A 51 23.54 13.71 -19.95
CA GLU A 51 23.78 13.52 -21.39
C GLU A 51 25.15 14.08 -21.81
N LEU A 52 25.50 15.29 -21.36
CA LEU A 52 26.79 15.91 -21.68
C LEU A 52 27.98 15.15 -21.06
N ARG A 53 27.83 14.62 -19.84
CA ARG A 53 28.83 13.74 -19.19
C ARG A 53 28.98 12.42 -19.95
N GLN A 54 27.88 11.82 -20.39
CA GLN A 54 27.89 10.60 -21.20
C GLN A 54 28.56 10.84 -22.55
N GLU A 55 28.22 11.93 -23.23
CA GLU A 55 28.84 12.32 -24.50
C GLU A 55 30.36 12.50 -24.33
N LEU A 56 30.79 13.24 -23.31
CA LEU A 56 32.21 13.42 -22.98
C LEU A 56 32.93 12.08 -22.73
N ALA A 57 32.28 11.14 -22.04
CA ALA A 57 32.85 9.83 -21.76
C ALA A 57 33.03 8.98 -23.03
N VAL A 58 32.05 9.03 -23.95
CA VAL A 58 32.14 8.35 -25.25
C VAL A 58 33.29 8.92 -26.08
N TRP A 59 33.38 10.25 -26.20
CA TRP A 59 34.47 10.89 -26.96
C TRP A 59 35.85 10.65 -26.33
N ARG A 60 35.95 10.60 -25.00
CA ARG A 60 37.20 10.22 -24.31
C ARG A 60 37.61 8.78 -24.60
N ARG A 61 36.66 7.84 -24.56
CA ARG A 61 36.93 6.42 -24.90
C ARG A 61 37.36 6.28 -26.37
N ALA A 62 36.70 6.99 -27.28
CA ALA A 62 37.04 6.99 -28.70
C ALA A 62 38.43 7.60 -28.97
N ALA A 63 38.80 8.67 -28.25
CA ALA A 63 40.14 9.24 -28.35
C ALA A 63 41.22 8.30 -27.78
N ALA A 64 40.91 7.59 -26.68
CA ALA A 64 41.83 6.64 -26.05
C ALA A 64 42.00 5.33 -26.83
N SER A 65 41.02 4.91 -27.64
CA SER A 65 41.10 3.70 -28.45
C SER A 65 41.98 3.83 -29.70
N LEU A 66 42.35 5.05 -30.09
CA LEU A 66 43.25 5.30 -31.23
C LEU A 66 44.72 5.25 -30.77
N SER A 67 45.41 4.15 -31.08
CA SER A 67 46.86 4.02 -30.89
C SER A 67 47.62 4.81 -31.96
N SER A 68 48.71 5.49 -31.59
CA SER A 68 49.49 6.38 -32.47
C SER A 68 50.41 5.60 -33.42
N TYR A 69 49.86 4.81 -34.34
CA TYR A 69 50.64 4.01 -35.28
C TYR A 69 50.68 4.62 -36.70
N SER A 70 49.66 5.42 -37.07
CA SER A 70 49.58 6.10 -38.38
C SER A 70 49.38 7.61 -38.25
N ARG A 71 49.98 8.38 -39.18
CA ARG A 71 49.89 9.86 -39.24
C ARG A 71 48.44 10.36 -39.33
N ASP A 72 47.57 9.61 -40.01
CA ASP A 72 46.15 9.96 -40.15
C ASP A 72 45.36 9.72 -38.86
N GLU A 73 45.71 8.68 -38.10
CA GLU A 73 45.12 8.40 -36.78
C GLU A 73 45.48 9.50 -35.78
N ASP A 74 46.71 10.02 -35.84
CA ASP A 74 47.15 11.14 -34.98
C ASP A 74 46.39 12.45 -35.27
N VAL A 75 45.95 12.66 -36.51
CA VAL A 75 45.14 13.83 -36.89
C VAL A 75 43.72 13.68 -36.34
N VAL A 76 43.13 12.50 -36.48
CA VAL A 76 41.78 12.19 -35.96
C VAL A 76 41.75 12.24 -34.44
N ARG A 77 42.76 11.68 -33.77
CA ARG A 77 42.90 11.72 -32.31
C ARG A 77 42.98 13.17 -31.80
N ARG A 78 43.80 14.02 -32.42
CA ARG A 78 43.89 15.45 -32.06
C ARG A 78 42.57 16.18 -32.24
N ALA A 79 41.78 15.85 -33.26
CA ALA A 79 40.45 16.43 -33.45
C ALA A 79 39.45 15.99 -32.36
N LEU A 80 39.50 14.72 -31.95
CA LEU A 80 38.68 14.16 -30.88
C LEU A 80 39.04 14.76 -29.51
N GLU A 81 40.33 14.88 -29.19
CA GLU A 81 40.83 15.50 -27.96
C GLU A 81 40.39 16.97 -27.85
N LYS A 82 40.46 17.73 -28.96
CA LYS A 82 39.97 19.11 -29.03
C LYS A 82 38.45 19.20 -28.78
N LYS A 83 37.69 18.20 -29.22
CA LYS A 83 36.23 18.12 -28.96
C LYS A 83 35.94 17.79 -27.48
N VAL A 84 36.71 16.87 -26.88
CA VAL A 84 36.64 16.56 -25.45
C VAL A 84 36.93 17.79 -24.60
N GLU A 85 37.95 18.58 -24.94
CA GLU A 85 38.31 19.78 -24.19
C GLU A 85 37.23 20.88 -24.27
N ARG A 86 36.62 21.07 -25.45
CA ARG A 86 35.47 21.97 -25.63
C ARG A 86 34.24 21.53 -24.84
N LEU A 87 33.94 20.23 -24.82
CA LEU A 87 32.83 19.69 -24.04
C LEU A 87 33.08 19.83 -22.54
N ASN A 88 34.31 19.59 -22.08
CA ASN A 88 34.70 19.70 -20.67
C ASN A 88 34.61 21.14 -20.16
N THR A 89 35.10 22.11 -20.95
CA THR A 89 35.01 23.54 -20.61
C THR A 89 33.55 24.04 -20.59
N ALA A 90 32.71 23.57 -21.51
CA ALA A 90 31.28 23.86 -21.52
C ALA A 90 30.54 23.26 -20.30
N LEU A 91 30.94 22.05 -19.87
CA LEU A 91 30.40 21.37 -18.70
C LEU A 91 30.73 22.13 -17.41
N VAL A 92 32.01 22.46 -17.19
CA VAL A 92 32.46 23.21 -16.00
C VAL A 92 31.78 24.57 -15.91
N LYS A 93 31.63 25.28 -17.03
CA LYS A 93 30.91 26.57 -17.08
C LYS A 93 29.43 26.44 -16.72
N ARG A 94 28.77 25.35 -17.11
CA ARG A 94 27.35 25.07 -16.80
C ARG A 94 27.14 24.57 -15.37
N GLU A 95 28.11 23.88 -14.79
CA GLU A 95 28.09 23.47 -13.38
C GLU A 95 28.34 24.66 -12.44
N ALA A 96 29.33 25.51 -12.75
CA ALA A 96 29.64 26.70 -11.95
C ALA A 96 28.50 27.74 -11.95
N GLY A 97 27.74 27.86 -13.03
CA GLY A 97 26.62 28.82 -13.13
C GLY A 97 25.33 28.41 -12.41
N ARG A 98 25.27 27.23 -11.77
CA ARG A 98 23.99 26.60 -11.37
C ARG A 98 23.72 26.41 -9.89
N ALA A 99 24.44 27.09 -9.02
CA ALA A 99 24.09 27.10 -7.60
C ALA A 99 22.69 27.74 -7.33
N SER A 100 22.09 28.52 -8.24
CA SER A 100 21.00 29.44 -7.86
C SER A 100 19.76 29.58 -8.78
N LYS A 101 19.50 28.77 -9.82
CA LYS A 101 18.27 28.94 -10.62
C LYS A 101 17.46 27.66 -10.78
N ALA A 102 16.18 27.77 -10.39
CA ALA A 102 15.15 26.75 -10.50
C ALA A 102 15.16 26.12 -11.91
N ASP A 103 15.10 24.79 -11.95
CA ASP A 103 15.16 24.02 -13.17
C ASP A 103 13.98 24.37 -14.10
N PRO A 104 14.22 24.95 -15.30
CA PRO A 104 13.14 25.29 -16.24
C PRO A 104 12.31 24.06 -16.64
N LYS A 105 12.88 22.85 -16.54
CA LYS A 105 12.17 21.59 -16.80
C LYS A 105 11.09 21.31 -15.75
N PHE A 106 11.30 21.70 -14.48
CA PHE A 106 10.29 21.56 -13.43
C PHE A 106 9.06 22.42 -13.70
N CYS A 107 9.25 23.68 -14.13
CA CYS A 107 8.14 24.55 -14.50
C CYS A 107 7.37 24.00 -15.69
N SER A 108 8.04 23.45 -16.70
CA SER A 108 7.35 22.81 -17.83
C SER A 108 6.63 21.51 -17.45
N THR A 109 7.22 20.67 -16.59
CA THR A 109 6.58 19.44 -16.11
C THR A 109 5.39 19.74 -15.22
N LEU A 110 5.47 20.76 -14.36
CA LEU A 110 4.36 21.22 -13.54
C LEU A 110 3.23 21.77 -14.42
N ALA A 111 3.55 22.53 -15.46
CA ALA A 111 2.58 23.01 -16.44
C ALA A 111 1.90 21.85 -17.18
N GLN A 112 2.67 20.88 -17.67
CA GLN A 112 2.15 19.68 -18.34
C GLN A 112 1.27 18.83 -17.42
N MET A 113 1.64 18.64 -16.16
CA MET A 113 0.81 17.92 -15.18
C MET A 113 -0.46 18.70 -14.87
N LYS A 114 -0.39 20.02 -14.68
CA LYS A 114 -1.57 20.86 -14.42
C LYS A 114 -2.54 20.86 -15.61
N GLU A 115 -2.03 20.75 -16.82
CA GLU A 115 -2.82 20.64 -18.04
C GLU A 115 -3.44 19.23 -18.20
N LYS A 116 -2.66 18.17 -17.96
CA LYS A 116 -3.11 16.77 -18.06
C LYS A 116 -4.12 16.39 -16.96
N TYR A 117 -3.96 16.91 -15.75
CA TYR A 117 -4.83 16.66 -14.59
C TYR A 117 -5.75 17.85 -14.29
N ARG A 118 -6.19 18.57 -15.32
CA ARG A 118 -7.12 19.70 -15.13
C ARG A 118 -8.44 19.16 -14.57
N ILE A 119 -8.81 19.61 -13.37
CA ILE A 119 -10.11 19.29 -12.75
C ILE A 119 -11.19 19.79 -13.71
N ARG A 120 -11.82 18.85 -14.43
CA ARG A 120 -12.83 19.13 -15.47
C ARG A 120 -14.10 19.71 -14.86
N ASP A 121 -14.50 19.16 -13.71
CA ASP A 121 -15.73 19.53 -13.04
C ASP A 121 -15.52 19.63 -11.52
N LYS A 122 -15.55 20.86 -11.01
CA LYS A 122 -15.40 21.14 -9.58
C LYS A 122 -16.68 20.81 -8.79
N GLN A 123 -17.84 20.85 -9.44
CA GLN A 123 -19.11 20.53 -8.79
C GLN A 123 -19.24 19.02 -8.58
N LEU A 124 -18.92 18.22 -9.60
CA LEU A 124 -18.90 16.77 -9.48
C LEU A 124 -17.85 16.31 -8.44
N LEU A 125 -16.68 16.94 -8.41
CA LEU A 125 -15.67 16.66 -7.39
C LEU A 125 -16.20 16.89 -5.98
N MET A 126 -16.89 18.01 -5.74
CA MET A 126 -17.44 18.33 -4.43
C MET A 126 -18.57 17.36 -4.04
N LYS A 127 -19.47 17.03 -4.97
CA LYS A 127 -20.52 16.01 -4.79
C LYS A 127 -19.92 14.64 -4.43
N SER A 128 -18.85 14.23 -5.10
CA SER A 128 -18.12 12.98 -4.81
C SER A 128 -17.46 13.00 -3.44
N VAL A 129 -16.78 14.09 -3.08
CA VAL A 129 -16.17 14.24 -1.75
C VAL A 129 -17.23 14.18 -0.64
N ILE A 130 -18.37 14.82 -0.82
CA ILE A 130 -19.48 14.78 0.14
C ILE A 130 -20.01 13.35 0.29
N SER A 131 -20.28 12.65 -0.81
CA SER A 131 -20.80 11.27 -0.76
C SER A 131 -19.80 10.32 -0.11
N VAL A 132 -18.52 10.37 -0.50
CA VAL A 132 -17.47 9.53 0.10
C VAL A 132 -17.31 9.85 1.58
N SER A 133 -17.32 11.12 1.97
CA SER A 133 -17.23 11.52 3.38
C SER A 133 -18.42 11.00 4.19
N PHE A 134 -19.64 11.05 3.61
CA PHE A 134 -20.83 10.48 4.22
C PHE A 134 -20.68 8.97 4.46
N VAL A 135 -20.24 8.20 3.46
CA VAL A 135 -19.99 6.75 3.61
C VAL A 135 -18.97 6.46 4.70
N VAL A 136 -17.87 7.21 4.71
CA VAL A 136 -16.80 7.06 5.72
C VAL A 136 -17.34 7.35 7.12
N ILE A 137 -18.13 8.41 7.29
CA ILE A 137 -18.77 8.73 8.59
C ILE A 137 -19.69 7.58 9.01
N VAL A 138 -20.55 7.08 8.10
CA VAL A 138 -21.46 5.97 8.39
C VAL A 138 -20.69 4.70 8.76
N PHE A 139 -19.55 4.42 8.12
CA PHE A 139 -18.67 3.30 8.48
C PHE A 139 -18.12 3.45 9.90
N PHE A 140 -17.70 4.66 10.30
CA PHE A 140 -17.29 4.92 11.68
C PHE A 140 -18.46 4.81 12.67
N LEU A 141 -19.67 5.21 12.29
CA LEU A 141 -20.85 5.03 13.13
C LEU A 141 -21.17 3.54 13.36
N HIS A 142 -20.91 2.68 12.38
CA HIS A 142 -21.05 1.22 12.52
C HIS A 142 -20.06 0.63 13.55
N ALA A 143 -19.00 1.35 13.92
CA ALA A 143 -18.10 0.92 14.99
C ALA A 143 -18.75 1.03 16.39
N PHE A 144 -19.86 1.78 16.51
CA PHE A 144 -20.64 1.85 17.75
C PHE A 144 -21.74 0.78 17.74
N PRO A 145 -21.70 -0.21 18.65
CA PRO A 145 -22.62 -1.35 18.64
C PRO A 145 -24.10 -0.98 18.85
N GLN A 146 -24.39 0.24 19.29
CA GLN A 146 -25.75 0.77 19.48
C GLN A 146 -26.41 1.21 18.16
N MET A 147 -25.62 1.46 17.11
CA MET A 147 -26.06 2.02 15.82
C MET A 147 -25.86 1.04 14.65
N GLN A 148 -25.82 -0.26 14.95
CA GLN A 148 -25.54 -1.33 13.99
C GLN A 148 -26.81 -1.77 13.21
N SER A 149 -27.53 -0.81 12.59
CA SER A 149 -28.79 -1.09 11.90
C SER A 149 -28.63 -1.56 10.45
N LEU A 150 -27.50 -1.27 9.79
CA LEU A 150 -27.24 -1.56 8.38
C LEU A 150 -25.90 -2.28 8.21
N SER A 151 -25.81 -3.27 7.31
CA SER A 151 -24.52 -3.92 7.02
C SER A 151 -23.56 -2.99 6.27
N LEU A 152 -22.25 -3.27 6.36
CA LEU A 152 -21.21 -2.52 5.64
C LEU A 152 -21.43 -2.53 4.11
N GLY A 153 -21.97 -3.62 3.57
CA GLY A 153 -22.29 -3.72 2.14
C GLY A 153 -23.43 -2.78 1.73
N TRP A 154 -24.51 -2.72 2.53
CA TRP A 154 -25.65 -1.84 2.26
C TRP A 154 -25.28 -0.36 2.36
N THR A 155 -24.39 -0.01 3.30
CA THR A 155 -23.92 1.38 3.46
C THR A 155 -23.02 1.82 2.29
N ALA A 156 -22.14 0.93 1.80
CA ALA A 156 -21.37 1.18 0.57
C ALA A 156 -22.28 1.37 -0.65
N LEU A 157 -23.29 0.48 -0.82
CA LEU A 157 -24.25 0.56 -1.92
C LEU A 157 -25.06 1.87 -1.86
N LEU A 158 -25.50 2.27 -0.67
CA LEU A 158 -26.25 3.50 -0.46
C LEU A 158 -25.40 4.74 -0.79
N GLY A 159 -24.10 4.72 -0.46
CA GLY A 159 -23.16 5.76 -0.86
C GLY A 159 -22.94 5.85 -2.38
N ALA A 160 -22.79 4.70 -3.03
CA ALA A 160 -22.70 4.63 -4.47
C ALA A 160 -23.98 5.15 -5.14
N LEU A 161 -25.15 4.75 -4.63
CA LEU A 161 -26.45 5.21 -5.10
C LEU A 161 -26.61 6.73 -4.90
N LEU A 162 -26.24 7.26 -3.73
CA LEU A 162 -26.27 8.69 -3.44
C LEU A 162 -25.40 9.47 -4.43
N LEU A 163 -24.21 8.96 -4.74
CA LEU A 163 -23.32 9.59 -5.71
C LEU A 163 -23.89 9.55 -7.13
N LEU A 164 -24.50 8.44 -7.53
CA LEU A 164 -25.16 8.31 -8.84
C LEU A 164 -26.31 9.30 -8.99
N VAL A 165 -27.15 9.43 -7.95
CA VAL A 165 -28.26 10.40 -7.94
C VAL A 165 -27.74 11.84 -8.01
N LEU A 166 -26.69 12.17 -7.25
CA LEU A 166 -26.09 13.51 -7.27
C LEU A 166 -25.35 13.81 -8.59
N SER A 167 -24.82 12.79 -9.26
CA SER A 167 -24.04 12.93 -10.48
C SER A 167 -24.91 13.18 -11.72
N GLU A 168 -26.24 13.04 -11.63
CA GLU A 168 -27.18 13.25 -12.74
C GLU A 168 -26.74 12.50 -14.03
N THR A 169 -26.17 11.30 -13.87
CA THR A 169 -25.71 10.50 -15.01
C THR A 169 -26.89 9.81 -15.66
N GLU A 170 -27.22 10.21 -16.89
CA GLU A 170 -28.28 9.59 -17.70
C GLU A 170 -27.91 8.15 -18.11
N ASP A 171 -26.61 7.83 -18.21
CA ASP A 171 -26.10 6.51 -18.61
C ASP A 171 -25.33 5.79 -17.49
N LEU A 172 -25.93 4.75 -16.91
CA LEU A 172 -25.32 3.90 -15.87
C LEU A 172 -24.40 2.81 -16.44
N GLU A 173 -24.59 2.42 -17.70
CA GLU A 173 -23.88 1.35 -18.38
C GLU A 173 -22.34 1.50 -18.37
N PRO A 174 -21.75 2.67 -18.71
CA PRO A 174 -20.29 2.84 -18.66
C PRO A 174 -19.73 2.81 -17.22
N ILE A 175 -20.55 3.03 -16.20
CA ILE A 175 -20.14 2.96 -14.79
C ILE A 175 -20.13 1.50 -14.34
N LEU A 176 -21.19 0.74 -14.64
CA LEU A 176 -21.31 -0.68 -14.35
C LEU A 176 -20.26 -1.52 -15.10
N ALA A 177 -19.88 -1.11 -16.31
CA ALA A 177 -18.83 -1.76 -17.09
C ALA A 177 -17.43 -1.63 -16.46
N ARG A 178 -17.21 -0.63 -15.58
CA ARG A 178 -15.95 -0.48 -14.83
C ARG A 178 -15.88 -1.35 -13.59
N VAL A 179 -16.99 -1.97 -13.19
CA VAL A 179 -17.00 -2.91 -12.07
C VAL A 179 -16.30 -4.18 -12.51
N GLU A 180 -15.32 -4.63 -11.72
CA GLU A 180 -14.63 -5.89 -11.96
C GLU A 180 -15.48 -7.09 -11.51
N TRP A 181 -16.47 -7.45 -12.31
CA TRP A 181 -17.40 -8.55 -12.02
C TRP A 181 -16.69 -9.89 -11.77
N ALA A 182 -15.59 -10.15 -12.49
CA ALA A 182 -14.78 -11.35 -12.29
C ALA A 182 -14.19 -11.42 -10.87
N THR A 183 -13.67 -10.30 -10.37
CA THR A 183 -13.12 -10.19 -9.01
C THR A 183 -14.19 -10.41 -7.94
N LEU A 184 -15.39 -9.83 -8.13
CA LEU A 184 -16.52 -10.03 -7.21
C LEU A 184 -17.01 -11.48 -7.18
N LEU A 185 -17.14 -12.11 -8.35
CA LEU A 185 -17.54 -13.52 -8.46
C LEU A 185 -16.50 -14.47 -7.87
N PHE A 186 -15.21 -14.16 -8.06
CA PHE A 186 -14.11 -14.90 -7.43
C PHE A 186 -14.21 -14.88 -5.90
N PHE A 187 -14.37 -13.69 -5.30
CA PHE A 187 -14.56 -13.60 -3.84
C PHE A 187 -15.83 -14.29 -3.36
N ALA A 188 -16.94 -14.18 -4.11
CA ALA A 188 -18.17 -14.89 -3.77
C ALA A 188 -17.96 -16.41 -3.77
N ALA A 189 -17.28 -16.96 -4.78
CA ALA A 189 -16.95 -18.38 -4.86
C ALA A 189 -16.01 -18.81 -3.72
N LEU A 190 -15.01 -18.00 -3.37
CA LEU A 190 -14.14 -18.25 -2.22
C LEU A 190 -14.91 -18.28 -0.89
N PHE A 191 -15.85 -17.36 -0.67
CA PHE A 191 -16.66 -17.37 0.54
C PHE A 191 -17.56 -18.60 0.62
N VAL A 192 -18.17 -19.01 -0.51
CA VAL A 192 -18.96 -20.24 -0.58
C VAL A 192 -18.08 -21.47 -0.31
N LEU A 193 -16.89 -21.54 -0.90
CA LEU A 193 -15.92 -22.61 -0.67
C LEU A 193 -15.53 -22.69 0.81
N MET A 194 -15.21 -21.55 1.43
CA MET A 194 -14.82 -21.50 2.84
C MET A 194 -15.95 -21.94 3.77
N GLU A 195 -17.19 -21.55 3.49
CA GLU A 195 -18.35 -22.03 4.25
C GLU A 195 -18.62 -23.52 4.01
N ALA A 196 -18.42 -24.03 2.79
CA ALA A 196 -18.51 -25.46 2.51
C ALA A 196 -17.45 -26.26 3.29
N LEU A 197 -16.18 -25.82 3.28
CA LEU A 197 -15.11 -26.45 4.08
C LEU A 197 -15.42 -26.39 5.60
N SER A 198 -16.03 -25.30 6.06
CA SER A 198 -16.53 -25.18 7.44
C SER A 198 -17.59 -26.24 7.74
N LYS A 199 -18.56 -26.45 6.85
CA LYS A 199 -19.64 -27.45 7.02
C LYS A 199 -19.15 -28.89 6.89
N LEU A 200 -18.13 -29.14 6.06
CA LEU A 200 -17.46 -30.44 5.93
C LEU A 200 -16.64 -30.80 7.18
N GLY A 201 -16.46 -29.87 8.13
CA GLY A 201 -15.78 -30.12 9.39
C GLY A 201 -14.26 -29.95 9.33
N LEU A 202 -13.70 -29.36 8.25
CA LEU A 202 -12.26 -29.09 8.18
C LEU A 202 -11.79 -28.19 9.33
N ILE A 203 -12.59 -27.17 9.68
CA ILE A 203 -12.27 -26.26 10.79
C ILE A 203 -12.26 -27.03 12.11
N SER A 204 -13.24 -27.91 12.35
CA SER A 204 -13.29 -28.74 13.55
C SER A 204 -12.11 -29.72 13.59
N TRP A 205 -11.74 -30.30 12.46
CA TRP A 205 -10.59 -31.20 12.36
C TRP A 205 -9.27 -30.49 12.67
N ILE A 206 -9.05 -29.29 12.12
CA ILE A 206 -7.88 -28.46 12.44
C ILE A 206 -7.89 -28.05 13.91
N GLY A 207 -9.06 -27.64 14.44
CA GLY A 207 -9.23 -27.28 15.85
C GLY A 207 -8.83 -28.44 16.78
N ASN A 208 -9.38 -29.63 16.55
CA ASN A 208 -9.09 -30.83 17.34
C ASN A 208 -7.61 -31.25 17.22
N MET A 209 -7.03 -31.14 16.03
CA MET A 209 -5.60 -31.44 15.83
C MET A 209 -4.74 -30.46 16.63
N THR A 210 -5.07 -29.17 16.56
CA THR A 210 -4.37 -28.11 17.29
C THR A 210 -4.51 -28.31 18.80
N GLU A 211 -5.71 -28.59 19.29
CA GLU A 211 -5.99 -28.92 20.69
C GLU A 211 -5.18 -30.14 21.16
N SER A 212 -5.13 -31.21 20.37
CA SER A 212 -4.36 -32.41 20.72
C SER A 212 -2.85 -32.15 20.86
N ILE A 213 -2.31 -31.21 20.07
CA ILE A 213 -0.90 -30.81 20.14
C ILE A 213 -0.65 -29.93 21.36
N ILE A 214 -1.58 -29.03 21.68
CA ILE A 214 -1.45 -28.12 22.82
C ILE A 214 -1.58 -28.90 24.15
N LEU A 215 -2.48 -29.88 24.24
CA LEU A 215 -2.67 -30.71 25.43
C LEU A 215 -1.46 -31.61 25.75
N GLN A 216 -0.53 -31.82 24.80
CA GLN A 216 0.73 -32.52 25.06
C GLN A 216 1.76 -31.65 25.81
N VAL A 217 1.47 -30.35 25.95
CA VAL A 217 2.34 -29.37 26.60
C VAL A 217 1.78 -29.02 27.98
N ASN A 218 2.66 -28.80 28.95
CA ASN A 218 2.29 -28.32 30.30
C ASN A 218 1.40 -27.07 30.23
N GLU A 219 0.40 -27.01 31.12
CA GLU A 219 -0.63 -25.95 31.16
C GLU A 219 -0.06 -24.53 31.10
N GLU A 220 1.10 -24.27 31.71
CA GLU A 220 1.76 -22.96 31.70
C GLU A 220 2.16 -22.46 30.30
N TYR A 221 2.42 -23.35 29.33
CA TYR A 221 2.87 -22.98 27.98
C TYR A 221 1.79 -23.14 26.92
N GLN A 222 0.61 -23.68 27.27
CA GLN A 222 -0.46 -23.97 26.31
C GLN A 222 -0.93 -22.73 25.56
N LEU A 223 -1.03 -21.59 26.25
CA LEU A 223 -1.41 -20.32 25.64
C LEU A 223 -0.37 -19.83 24.62
N ALA A 224 0.92 -19.88 24.96
CA ALA A 224 1.99 -19.42 24.08
C ALA A 224 2.10 -20.30 22.82
N VAL A 225 1.93 -21.62 22.97
CA VAL A 225 1.91 -22.58 21.86
C VAL A 225 0.70 -22.37 20.96
N ALA A 226 -0.48 -22.11 21.54
CA ALA A 226 -1.69 -21.79 20.77
C ALA A 226 -1.49 -20.52 19.91
N ILE A 227 -0.98 -19.44 20.50
CA ILE A 227 -0.69 -18.18 19.78
C ILE A 227 0.33 -18.44 18.65
N MET A 228 1.42 -19.14 18.94
CA MET A 228 2.43 -19.49 17.93
C MET A 228 1.83 -20.30 16.78
N LEU A 229 1.05 -21.35 17.07
CA LEU A 229 0.42 -22.18 16.05
C LEU A 229 -0.56 -21.37 15.18
N ILE A 230 -1.42 -20.56 15.80
CA ILE A 230 -2.36 -19.71 15.06
C ILE A 230 -1.61 -18.72 14.17
N LEU A 231 -0.54 -18.08 14.68
CA LEU A 231 0.26 -17.13 13.90
C LEU A 231 0.95 -17.80 12.70
N TRP A 232 1.60 -18.95 12.90
CA TRP A 232 2.29 -19.65 11.83
C TRP A 232 1.33 -20.24 10.79
N VAL A 233 0.24 -20.87 11.23
CA VAL A 233 -0.79 -21.41 10.33
C VAL A 233 -1.47 -20.29 9.56
N SER A 234 -1.82 -19.18 10.21
CA SER A 234 -2.39 -18.00 9.54
C SER A 234 -1.40 -17.38 8.56
N GLY A 235 -0.12 -17.27 8.94
CA GLY A 235 0.92 -16.72 8.07
C GLY A 235 1.13 -17.54 6.80
N ILE A 236 1.16 -18.87 6.92
CA ILE A 236 1.28 -19.77 5.77
C ILE A 236 0.00 -19.75 4.94
N ALA A 237 -1.18 -19.82 5.57
CA ALA A 237 -2.46 -19.82 4.86
C ALA A 237 -2.74 -18.49 4.14
N SER A 238 -2.27 -17.36 4.68
CA SER A 238 -2.40 -16.02 4.07
C SER A 238 -1.65 -15.90 2.75
N ALA A 239 -0.65 -16.75 2.50
CA ALA A 239 0.03 -16.80 1.19
C ALA A 239 -0.83 -17.43 0.08
N PHE A 240 -1.87 -18.21 0.44
CA PHE A 240 -2.71 -18.94 -0.51
C PHE A 240 -4.17 -18.49 -0.53
N VAL A 241 -4.65 -17.89 0.56
CA VAL A 241 -6.05 -17.49 0.76
C VAL A 241 -6.10 -15.99 1.06
N ASP A 242 -7.11 -15.32 0.52
CA ASP A 242 -7.35 -13.91 0.83
C ASP A 242 -7.54 -13.67 2.33
N ASN A 243 -7.18 -12.48 2.77
CA ASN A 243 -7.19 -12.11 4.19
C ASN A 243 -8.59 -12.13 4.80
N ILE A 244 -9.65 -11.79 4.04
CA ILE A 244 -11.02 -11.72 4.59
C ILE A 244 -11.57 -13.12 4.95
N PRO A 245 -11.55 -14.13 4.04
CA PRO A 245 -11.96 -15.47 4.42
C PRO A 245 -11.06 -16.11 5.49
N LEU A 246 -9.76 -15.88 5.42
CA LEU A 246 -8.81 -16.42 6.41
C LEU A 246 -9.07 -15.87 7.80
N THR A 247 -9.22 -14.55 7.96
CA THR A 247 -9.56 -13.94 9.25
C THR A 247 -10.88 -14.49 9.80
N THR A 248 -11.89 -14.65 8.95
CA THR A 248 -13.18 -15.22 9.37
C THR A 248 -13.03 -16.65 9.89
N MET A 249 -12.20 -17.47 9.22
CA MET A 249 -11.89 -18.83 9.66
C MET A 249 -11.13 -18.83 11.00
N MET A 250 -10.10 -17.99 11.13
CA MET A 250 -9.29 -17.91 12.34
C MET A 250 -10.10 -17.45 13.54
N VAL A 251 -11.00 -16.46 13.38
CA VAL A 251 -11.94 -16.05 14.43
C VAL A 251 -12.83 -17.21 14.89
N ARG A 252 -13.27 -18.09 13.99
CA ARG A 252 -14.01 -19.31 14.37
C ARG A 252 -13.14 -20.30 15.12
N VAL A 253 -11.89 -20.50 14.70
CA VAL A 253 -10.92 -21.39 15.38
C VAL A 253 -10.60 -20.87 16.78
N THR A 254 -10.29 -19.58 16.94
CA THR A 254 -9.97 -18.98 18.24
C THR A 254 -11.16 -18.99 19.18
N ALA A 255 -12.37 -18.70 18.67
CA ALA A 255 -13.60 -18.81 19.46
C ALA A 255 -13.83 -20.24 19.98
N ARG A 256 -13.51 -21.27 19.20
CA ARG A 256 -13.60 -22.68 19.64
C ARG A 256 -12.57 -23.05 20.68
N LEU A 257 -11.32 -22.62 20.52
CA LEU A 257 -10.25 -22.87 21.50
C LEU A 257 -10.53 -22.19 22.86
N ALA A 258 -11.27 -21.08 22.84
CA ALA A 258 -11.68 -20.37 24.04
C ALA A 258 -12.99 -20.87 24.67
N GLU A 259 -13.77 -21.71 23.98
CA GLU A 259 -14.99 -22.27 24.58
C GLU A 259 -14.63 -23.15 25.80
N PRO A 260 -15.45 -23.13 26.88
CA PRO A 260 -15.19 -23.94 28.09
C PRO A 260 -15.18 -25.46 27.86
N ALA A 261 -15.69 -25.92 26.72
CA ALA A 261 -15.64 -27.33 26.30
C ALA A 261 -14.36 -27.70 25.53
N GLY A 262 -13.50 -26.72 25.22
CA GLY A 262 -12.14 -26.89 24.70
C GLY A 262 -11.10 -26.64 25.80
N LEU A 263 -10.14 -25.73 25.57
CA LEU A 263 -9.07 -25.42 26.56
C LEU A 263 -9.41 -24.29 27.55
N GLY A 264 -10.49 -23.53 27.34
CA GLY A 264 -10.85 -22.40 28.22
C GLY A 264 -9.81 -21.26 28.24
N LEU A 265 -9.04 -21.09 27.16
CA LEU A 265 -8.01 -20.06 27.05
C LEU A 265 -8.62 -18.65 26.94
N PRO A 266 -8.00 -17.61 27.54
CA PRO A 266 -8.49 -16.24 27.44
C PRO A 266 -8.50 -15.76 25.98
N LEU A 267 -9.64 -15.21 25.54
CA LEU A 267 -9.81 -14.69 24.17
C LEU A 267 -8.95 -13.45 23.90
N ALA A 268 -8.68 -12.64 24.92
CA ALA A 268 -8.02 -11.34 24.76
C ALA A 268 -6.65 -11.37 24.05
N PRO A 269 -5.72 -12.32 24.34
CA PRO A 269 -4.47 -12.45 23.59
C PRO A 269 -4.58 -13.22 22.26
N LEU A 270 -5.72 -13.89 22.00
CA LEU A 270 -5.94 -14.72 20.81
C LEU A 270 -6.75 -14.00 19.70
N ALA A 271 -7.44 -12.91 20.04
CA ALA A 271 -8.32 -12.13 19.17
C ALA A 271 -7.60 -10.99 18.45
#